data_AF-A0A1D6NJL5-F1
#
_entry.id   AF-A0A1D6NJL5-F1
#
_cell.length_a   1.000
_cell.length_b   1.000
_cell.length_c   1.000
_cell.angle_alpha   90.00
_cell.angle_beta   90.00
_cell.angle_gamma   90.00
#
_symmetry.space_group_name_H-M   'P 1'
#
loop_
_entity.id
_entity.type
_entity.pdbx_description
1 polymer ?
#
loop_
_entity_poly.entity_id
_entity_poly.type
_entity_poly.pdbx_seq_one_letter_code
_entity_poly.pdbx_strand_id
1 'polypeptide(L)'
;MAIECLVLGAGQEVGKSCVVVTIGGKRVMFDCGMHMGYHDDRHYPDFARALAAWGAPDFTTAISCVVITHFHMDHIGALPYFTEVCGYHGPIYMTYPTKALAPFMLEDYRKVTMGQRGEEKQYSYEDILRCMKKVTPMDLKQTVQVDKDLVIRAYYAGHVIGAAMIYAKVGDAAMVYTGDYNMTPDRHLGAAQIDRLKLDVLITESTYAKSIRDSKPAREREFLKAVHKCVSGGGKVLIPTFALGRAQELCMLLDDYWERMGLKVPIYFSAGLTIQANVYYKMLIGWTSQKIKDSHTVHNPFDFKHVCHFERSFINNPGPCVLFATPGMITGGFSLEAFKKWAPSEKNLVTLPGYCVSGTIGHKLMCGKPTRVDYEDTHIDVRCQGEAM
;
A
#
# COMPACT_ATOMS: atom_id res chain seq x y z
N MET A 1 -13.60 -5.12 -32.69
CA MET A 1 -12.66 -3.98 -32.55
C MET A 1 -11.49 -4.46 -31.71
N ALA A 2 -10.27 -3.98 -32.00
CA ALA A 2 -9.09 -4.35 -31.22
C ALA A 2 -9.18 -3.78 -29.79
N ILE A 3 -8.64 -4.52 -28.81
CA ILE A 3 -8.38 -4.00 -27.46
C ILE A 3 -6.94 -3.53 -27.44
N GLU A 4 -6.71 -2.28 -27.04
CA GLU A 4 -5.37 -1.67 -27.00
C GLU A 4 -5.01 -1.30 -25.57
N CYS A 5 -3.79 -1.64 -25.14
CA CYS A 5 -3.29 -1.32 -23.81
C CYS A 5 -2.12 -0.34 -23.92
N LEU A 6 -2.25 0.83 -23.30
CA LEU A 6 -1.20 1.84 -23.17
C LEU A 6 -0.70 1.87 -21.72
N VAL A 7 0.52 1.38 -21.50
CA VAL A 7 1.12 1.26 -20.16
C VAL A 7 1.91 2.53 -19.84
N LEU A 8 1.34 3.45 -19.07
CA LEU A 8 1.95 4.74 -18.71
C LEU A 8 2.90 4.66 -17.51
N GLY A 9 2.76 3.62 -16.69
CA GLY A 9 3.63 3.29 -15.57
C GLY A 9 3.42 1.84 -15.10
N ALA A 10 4.30 1.34 -14.22
CA ALA A 10 4.41 -0.07 -13.82
C ALA A 10 4.66 -1.07 -14.99
N GLY A 11 5.12 -0.56 -16.13
CA GLY A 11 5.58 -1.39 -17.25
C GLY A 11 7.01 -1.86 -17.00
N GLN A 12 7.20 -3.12 -16.62
CA GLN A 12 8.51 -3.69 -16.25
C GLN A 12 9.15 -3.06 -14.99
N GLU A 13 8.34 -2.44 -14.13
CA GLU A 13 8.78 -1.86 -12.86
C GLU A 13 7.67 -1.97 -11.80
N VAL A 14 8.00 -1.76 -10.52
CA VAL A 14 7.03 -1.64 -9.43
C VAL A 14 7.00 -0.19 -8.98
N GLY A 15 5.82 0.43 -9.04
CA GLY A 15 5.64 1.86 -8.79
C GLY A 15 4.86 2.52 -9.91
N LYS A 16 4.23 3.66 -9.61
CA LYS A 16 3.49 4.50 -10.56
C LYS A 16 2.51 3.74 -11.48
N SER A 17 1.80 2.76 -10.94
CA SER A 17 0.82 1.95 -11.68
C SER A 17 -0.19 2.85 -12.38
N CYS A 18 -0.22 2.75 -13.71
CA CYS A 18 -1.13 3.50 -14.55
C CYS A 18 -1.20 2.83 -15.94
N VAL A 19 -2.33 2.18 -16.22
CA VAL A 19 -2.56 1.51 -17.51
C VAL A 19 -3.87 1.99 -18.10
N VAL A 20 -3.86 2.42 -19.35
CA VAL A 20 -5.08 2.83 -20.06
C VAL A 20 -5.43 1.78 -21.09
N VAL A 21 -6.66 1.26 -21.02
CA VAL A 21 -7.16 0.27 -21.99
C VAL A 21 -8.26 0.87 -22.83
N THR A 22 -8.08 0.81 -24.15
CA THR A 22 -9.12 1.11 -25.13
C THR A 22 -9.89 -0.18 -25.43
N ILE A 23 -11.17 -0.23 -25.05
CA ILE A 23 -12.06 -1.37 -25.26
C ILE A 23 -13.40 -0.89 -25.81
N GLY A 24 -13.81 -1.40 -26.97
CA GLY A 24 -15.07 -1.00 -27.63
C GLY A 24 -15.21 0.51 -27.87
N GLY A 25 -14.10 1.21 -28.13
CA GLY A 25 -14.06 2.66 -28.31
C GLY A 25 -14.07 3.50 -27.03
N LYS A 26 -14.07 2.87 -25.85
CA LYS A 26 -13.99 3.52 -24.54
C LYS A 26 -12.57 3.40 -23.99
N ARG A 27 -12.07 4.42 -23.30
CA ARG A 27 -10.74 4.41 -22.67
C ARG A 27 -10.88 4.42 -21.16
N VAL A 28 -10.48 3.33 -20.51
CA VAL A 28 -10.50 3.19 -19.05
C VAL A 28 -9.08 3.27 -18.52
N MET A 29 -8.82 4.21 -17.61
CA MET A 29 -7.56 4.30 -16.90
C MET A 29 -7.65 3.51 -15.58
N PHE A 30 -6.78 2.52 -15.42
CA PHE A 30 -6.64 1.73 -14.21
C PHE A 30 -5.43 2.21 -13.42
N ASP A 31 -5.70 2.59 -12.18
CA ASP A 31 -4.77 3.22 -11.25
C ASP A 31 -4.12 4.53 -11.77
N CYS A 32 -3.66 5.33 -10.83
CA CYS A 32 -2.93 6.57 -11.07
C CYS A 32 -1.95 6.78 -9.91
N GLY A 33 -0.91 5.95 -9.90
CA GLY A 33 0.06 5.89 -8.81
C GLY A 33 1.29 6.74 -8.98
N MET A 34 2.18 6.72 -7.98
CA MET A 34 3.50 7.33 -8.04
C MET A 34 4.64 6.37 -7.68
N HIS A 35 5.86 6.62 -8.17
CA HIS A 35 7.01 5.77 -7.90
C HIS A 35 7.80 6.29 -6.70
N MET A 36 7.78 5.53 -5.60
CA MET A 36 8.33 5.93 -4.30
C MET A 36 9.86 6.00 -4.23
N GLY A 37 10.56 5.52 -5.27
CA GLY A 37 12.01 5.56 -5.37
C GLY A 37 12.57 6.68 -6.25
N TYR A 38 11.71 7.50 -6.88
CA TYR A 38 12.15 8.65 -7.69
C TYR A 38 11.74 9.95 -7.01
N HIS A 39 12.61 10.96 -7.09
CA HIS A 39 12.41 12.31 -6.55
C HIS A 39 12.34 13.39 -7.65
N ASP A 40 12.42 12.96 -8.92
CA ASP A 40 12.27 13.80 -10.10
C ASP A 40 10.98 13.44 -10.85
N ASP A 41 10.68 14.11 -11.96
CA ASP A 41 9.48 13.90 -12.77
C ASP A 41 9.13 12.43 -13.11
N ARG A 42 10.10 11.50 -13.07
CA ARG A 42 9.85 10.07 -13.31
C ARG A 42 8.98 9.41 -12.25
N HIS A 43 8.74 10.07 -11.12
CA HIS A 43 7.84 9.56 -10.08
C HIS A 43 6.37 9.54 -10.52
N TYR A 44 5.98 10.34 -11.51
CA TYR A 44 4.64 10.28 -12.10
C TYR A 44 4.58 9.39 -13.35
N PRO A 45 3.39 8.87 -13.71
CA PRO A 45 3.15 8.24 -15.00
C PRO A 45 3.40 9.21 -16.16
N ASP A 46 3.71 8.67 -17.35
CA ASP A 46 3.96 9.47 -18.56
C ASP A 46 2.65 9.98 -19.19
N PHE A 47 2.03 10.98 -18.56
CA PHE A 47 0.77 11.56 -19.03
C PHE A 47 0.90 12.30 -20.38
N ALA A 48 2.08 12.84 -20.69
CA ALA A 48 2.32 13.53 -21.97
C ALA A 48 2.20 12.57 -23.15
N ARG A 49 2.73 11.34 -23.00
CA ARG A 49 2.59 10.28 -24.01
C ARG A 49 1.14 9.89 -24.27
N ALA A 50 0.27 9.99 -23.26
CA ALA A 50 -1.14 9.65 -23.38
C ALA A 50 -1.88 10.61 -24.34
N LEU A 51 -1.76 11.93 -24.15
CA LEU A 51 -2.38 12.92 -25.05
C LEU A 51 -1.84 12.82 -26.47
N ALA A 52 -0.53 12.66 -26.62
CA ALA A 52 0.11 12.50 -27.92
C ALA A 52 -0.40 11.25 -28.67
N ALA A 53 -0.57 10.13 -27.97
CA ALA A 53 -1.08 8.89 -28.56
C ALA A 53 -2.54 8.98 -29.02
N TRP A 54 -3.36 9.81 -28.36
CA TRP A 54 -4.79 9.91 -28.65
C TRP A 54 -5.18 11.08 -29.54
N GLY A 55 -4.28 12.05 -29.75
CA GLY A 55 -4.58 13.28 -30.47
C GLY A 55 -5.72 14.08 -29.83
N ALA A 56 -5.91 13.95 -28.52
CA ALA A 56 -7.00 14.57 -27.78
C ALA A 56 -6.59 15.95 -27.24
N PRO A 57 -7.53 16.92 -27.17
CA PRO A 57 -7.23 18.26 -26.68
C PRO A 57 -6.99 18.29 -25.16
N ASP A 58 -7.60 17.36 -24.42
CA ASP A 58 -7.51 17.28 -22.96
C ASP A 58 -7.78 15.84 -22.47
N PHE A 59 -7.47 15.56 -21.20
CA PHE A 59 -7.69 14.23 -20.60
C PHE A 59 -9.17 13.89 -20.40
N THR A 60 -10.02 14.89 -20.18
CA THR A 60 -11.45 14.69 -19.87
C THR A 60 -12.20 14.14 -21.07
N THR A 61 -11.86 14.60 -22.27
CA THR A 61 -12.38 14.09 -23.54
C THR A 61 -11.72 12.78 -23.96
N ALA A 62 -10.47 12.55 -23.54
CA ALA A 62 -9.73 11.37 -23.93
C ALA A 62 -10.09 10.09 -23.14
N ILE A 63 -10.40 10.23 -21.85
CA ILE A 63 -10.58 9.12 -20.91
C ILE A 63 -12.03 9.05 -20.43
N SER A 64 -12.66 7.88 -20.61
CA SER A 64 -14.05 7.64 -20.22
C SER A 64 -14.22 7.59 -18.70
N CYS A 65 -13.30 6.94 -17.99
CA CYS A 65 -13.26 6.96 -16.52
C CYS A 65 -11.87 6.56 -15.99
N VAL A 66 -11.61 6.92 -14.74
CA VAL A 66 -10.49 6.43 -13.95
C VAL A 66 -11.02 5.45 -12.89
N VAL A 67 -10.37 4.31 -12.71
CA VAL A 67 -10.70 3.36 -11.64
C VAL A 67 -9.45 3.05 -10.83
N ILE A 68 -9.53 3.24 -9.50
CA ILE A 68 -8.45 2.94 -8.57
C ILE A 68 -8.74 1.63 -7.85
N THR A 69 -7.77 0.73 -7.88
CA THR A 69 -7.86 -0.60 -7.27
C THR A 69 -7.76 -0.55 -5.74
N HIS A 70 -6.82 0.23 -5.22
CA HIS A 70 -6.58 0.37 -3.79
C HIS A 70 -5.77 1.63 -3.45
N PHE A 71 -5.62 1.91 -2.15
CA PHE A 71 -5.12 3.19 -1.64
C PHE A 71 -3.59 3.29 -1.50
N HIS A 72 -2.82 2.31 -1.96
CA HIS A 72 -1.35 2.42 -1.90
C HIS A 72 -0.85 3.51 -2.85
N MET A 73 0.26 4.17 -2.46
CA MET A 73 0.77 5.35 -3.17
C MET A 73 1.18 5.04 -4.62
N ASP A 74 1.66 3.84 -4.89
CA ASP A 74 1.98 3.35 -6.22
C ASP A 74 0.74 3.02 -7.07
N HIS A 75 -0.47 3.18 -6.54
CA HIS A 75 -1.74 3.03 -7.27
C HIS A 75 -2.63 4.29 -7.24
N ILE A 76 -2.47 5.18 -6.25
CA ILE A 76 -3.29 6.40 -6.12
C ILE A 76 -2.49 7.70 -6.02
N GLY A 77 -1.18 7.63 -5.81
CA GLY A 77 -0.34 8.78 -5.45
C GLY A 77 -0.30 9.92 -6.47
N ALA A 78 -0.51 9.63 -7.76
CA ALA A 78 -0.56 10.65 -8.80
C ALA A 78 -1.97 11.17 -9.06
N LEU A 79 -3.01 10.61 -8.44
CA LEU A 79 -4.40 10.94 -8.75
C LEU A 79 -4.72 12.43 -8.53
N PRO A 80 -4.37 13.09 -7.40
CA PRO A 80 -4.65 14.51 -7.24
C PRO A 80 -3.86 15.40 -8.22
N TYR A 81 -2.63 15.01 -8.55
CA TYR A 81 -1.84 15.69 -9.58
C TYR A 81 -2.52 15.59 -10.95
N PHE A 82 -2.92 14.37 -11.34
CA PHE A 82 -3.61 14.11 -12.60
C PHE A 82 -4.94 14.86 -12.72
N THR A 83 -5.70 14.97 -11.63
CA THR A 83 -7.02 15.62 -11.67
C THR A 83 -6.96 17.13 -11.55
N GLU A 84 -6.14 17.68 -10.65
CA GLU A 84 -6.15 19.11 -10.35
C GLU A 84 -5.05 19.90 -11.07
N VAL A 85 -3.92 19.25 -11.42
CA VAL A 85 -2.80 19.90 -12.12
C VAL A 85 -2.83 19.60 -13.62
N CYS A 86 -3.05 18.33 -14.00
CA CYS A 86 -3.14 17.95 -15.42
C CYS A 86 -4.52 18.23 -16.06
N GLY A 87 -5.56 18.47 -15.26
CA GLY A 87 -6.88 18.92 -15.77
C GLY A 87 -7.84 17.80 -16.18
N TYR A 88 -7.88 16.70 -15.42
CA TYR A 88 -8.94 15.68 -15.58
C TYR A 88 -10.17 15.97 -14.70
N HIS A 89 -11.34 16.04 -15.33
CA HIS A 89 -12.63 16.32 -14.70
C HIS A 89 -13.68 15.21 -14.90
N GLY A 90 -13.30 14.08 -15.48
CA GLY A 90 -14.19 12.94 -15.70
C GLY A 90 -14.44 12.10 -14.43
N PRO A 91 -15.24 11.03 -14.54
CA PRO A 91 -15.63 10.22 -13.40
C PRO A 91 -14.48 9.34 -12.88
N ILE A 92 -14.36 9.29 -11.55
CA ILE A 92 -13.37 8.48 -10.85
C ILE A 92 -14.12 7.48 -9.98
N TYR A 93 -13.68 6.22 -10.00
CA TYR A 93 -14.27 5.18 -9.19
C TYR A 93 -13.24 4.43 -8.34
N MET A 94 -13.65 4.04 -7.14
CA MET A 94 -12.87 3.20 -6.24
C MET A 94 -13.81 2.59 -5.19
N THR A 95 -13.34 1.67 -4.35
CA THR A 95 -14.21 1.11 -3.31
C THR A 95 -14.46 2.09 -2.16
N TYR A 96 -15.50 1.84 -1.36
CA TYR A 96 -15.77 2.64 -0.16
C TYR A 96 -14.57 2.74 0.80
N PRO A 97 -13.87 1.65 1.18
CA PRO A 97 -12.67 1.75 2.00
C PRO A 97 -11.55 2.54 1.34
N THR A 98 -11.31 2.34 0.03
CA THR A 98 -10.26 3.06 -0.69
C THR A 98 -10.53 4.56 -0.67
N LYS A 99 -11.77 5.00 -0.91
CA LYS A 99 -12.16 6.41 -0.82
C LYS A 99 -11.99 6.98 0.60
N ALA A 100 -12.28 6.19 1.63
CA ALA A 100 -12.14 6.63 3.01
C ALA A 100 -10.68 6.79 3.44
N LEU A 101 -9.79 5.93 2.96
CA LEU A 101 -8.38 5.86 3.36
C LEU A 101 -7.45 6.70 2.47
N ALA A 102 -7.83 6.92 1.21
CA ALA A 102 -7.06 7.70 0.24
C ALA A 102 -6.59 9.08 0.75
N PRO A 103 -7.45 9.94 1.33
CA PRO A 103 -7.02 11.27 1.78
C PRO A 103 -5.89 11.21 2.81
N PHE A 104 -5.93 10.21 3.69
CA PHE A 104 -4.93 10.05 4.75
C PHE A 104 -3.59 9.60 4.18
N MET A 105 -3.60 8.64 3.26
CA MET A 105 -2.39 8.17 2.59
C MET A 105 -1.73 9.29 1.78
N LEU A 106 -2.53 10.03 1.01
CA LEU A 106 -2.06 11.15 0.17
C LEU A 106 -1.49 12.29 1.03
N GLU A 107 -2.13 12.63 2.15
CA GLU A 107 -1.68 13.69 3.04
C GLU A 107 -0.45 13.29 3.87
N ASP A 108 -0.37 12.04 4.34
CA ASP A 108 0.82 11.53 5.04
C ASP A 108 2.04 11.59 4.13
N TYR A 109 1.90 11.13 2.89
CA TYR A 109 2.96 11.25 1.88
C TYR A 109 3.36 12.71 1.67
N ARG A 110 2.39 13.60 1.43
CA ARG A 110 2.65 15.03 1.20
C ARG A 110 3.42 15.64 2.37
N LYS A 111 3.04 15.34 3.62
CA LYS A 111 3.76 15.85 4.81
C LYS A 111 5.19 15.31 4.92
N VAL A 112 5.45 14.09 4.48
CA VAL A 112 6.78 13.47 4.51
C VAL A 112 7.69 14.06 3.42
N THR A 113 7.15 14.40 2.25
CA THR A 113 7.92 14.98 1.13
C THR A 113 7.97 16.51 1.14
N MET A 114 7.10 17.19 1.89
CA MET A 114 7.15 18.63 2.09
C MET A 114 8.53 19.09 2.57
N GLY A 115 9.19 19.95 1.78
CA GLY A 115 10.49 20.52 2.10
C GLY A 115 11.70 19.74 1.56
N GLN A 116 11.50 18.62 0.86
CA GLN A 116 12.55 17.99 0.08
C GLN A 116 12.84 18.84 -1.18
N ARG A 117 14.12 19.04 -1.51
CA ARG A 117 14.55 19.86 -2.66
C ARG A 117 14.15 19.18 -3.97
N GLY A 118 13.48 19.91 -4.88
CA GLY A 118 13.29 19.50 -6.28
C GLY A 118 11.85 19.22 -6.73
N GLU A 119 10.84 19.39 -5.87
CA GLU A 119 9.45 19.03 -6.23
C GLU A 119 8.59 20.27 -6.56
N GLU A 120 8.78 20.85 -7.75
CA GLU A 120 7.92 21.94 -8.26
C GLU A 120 6.51 21.48 -8.69
N LYS A 121 6.27 20.16 -8.75
CA LYS A 121 5.03 19.53 -9.25
C LYS A 121 4.28 18.74 -8.16
N GLN A 122 4.09 19.34 -6.99
CA GLN A 122 3.27 18.76 -5.94
C GLN A 122 1.81 19.25 -6.02
N TYR A 123 0.90 18.43 -5.52
CA TYR A 123 -0.48 18.81 -5.23
C TYR A 123 -0.61 19.28 -3.77
N SER A 124 -1.52 20.23 -3.53
CA SER A 124 -1.86 20.75 -2.20
C SER A 124 -2.81 19.83 -1.43
N TYR A 125 -3.01 20.10 -0.14
CA TYR A 125 -4.06 19.42 0.64
C TYR A 125 -5.45 19.72 0.08
N GLU A 126 -5.67 20.94 -0.40
CA GLU A 126 -6.91 21.36 -1.06
C GLU A 126 -7.16 20.57 -2.35
N ASP A 127 -6.11 20.23 -3.10
CA ASP A 127 -6.20 19.38 -4.29
C ASP A 127 -6.65 17.96 -3.93
N ILE A 128 -6.12 17.38 -2.85
CA ILE A 128 -6.59 16.07 -2.35
C ILE A 128 -8.09 16.14 -2.07
N LEU A 129 -8.55 17.17 -1.36
CA LEU A 129 -9.97 17.32 -1.02
C LEU A 129 -10.84 17.52 -2.27
N ARG A 130 -10.38 18.31 -3.26
CA ARG A 130 -11.09 18.51 -4.54
C ARG A 130 -11.16 17.22 -5.35
N CYS A 131 -10.05 16.50 -5.46
CA CYS A 131 -9.96 15.22 -6.14
C CYS A 131 -10.96 14.21 -5.55
N MET A 132 -11.00 14.08 -4.22
CA MET A 132 -11.89 13.13 -3.54
C MET A 132 -13.39 13.44 -3.69
N LYS A 133 -13.76 14.71 -3.99
CA LYS A 133 -15.14 15.08 -4.34
C LYS A 133 -15.58 14.54 -5.70
N LYS A 134 -14.65 14.31 -6.64
CA LYS A 134 -14.92 13.73 -7.96
C LYS A 134 -15.15 12.21 -7.92
N VAL A 135 -14.80 11.57 -6.79
CA VAL A 135 -14.84 10.11 -6.63
C VAL A 135 -16.24 9.60 -6.34
N THR A 136 -16.68 8.64 -7.14
CA THR A 136 -17.88 7.83 -6.90
C THR A 136 -17.47 6.48 -6.31
N PRO A 137 -17.80 6.20 -5.02
CA PRO A 137 -17.45 4.94 -4.40
C PRO A 137 -18.33 3.79 -4.92
N MET A 138 -17.80 2.57 -4.91
CA MET A 138 -18.54 1.35 -5.23
C MET A 138 -18.34 0.24 -4.19
N ASP A 139 -19.29 -0.67 -4.10
CA ASP A 139 -19.23 -1.88 -3.28
C ASP A 139 -18.65 -3.07 -4.06
N LEU A 140 -18.22 -4.11 -3.35
CA LEU A 140 -17.83 -5.38 -3.97
C LEU A 140 -19.01 -5.98 -4.70
N LYS A 141 -18.74 -6.53 -5.89
CA LYS A 141 -19.72 -7.12 -6.81
C LYS A 141 -20.79 -6.13 -7.30
N GLN A 142 -20.70 -4.85 -6.95
CA GLN A 142 -21.56 -3.82 -7.53
C GLN A 142 -21.18 -3.62 -9.00
N THR A 143 -22.18 -3.72 -9.87
CA THR A 143 -22.06 -3.37 -11.28
C THR A 143 -22.42 -1.89 -11.45
N VAL A 144 -21.48 -1.09 -11.95
CA VAL A 144 -21.67 0.34 -12.22
C VAL A 144 -21.71 0.56 -13.72
N GLN A 145 -22.81 1.17 -14.20
CA GLN A 145 -22.93 1.63 -15.58
C GLN A 145 -22.24 3.01 -15.68
N VAL A 146 -21.09 3.08 -16.34
CA VAL A 146 -20.31 4.33 -16.48
C VAL A 146 -20.92 5.23 -17.55
N ASP A 147 -21.29 4.64 -18.68
CA ASP A 147 -22.05 5.30 -19.76
C ASP A 147 -22.94 4.27 -20.48
N LYS A 148 -23.53 4.61 -21.63
CA LYS A 148 -24.43 3.71 -22.38
C LYS A 148 -23.82 2.34 -22.76
N ASP A 149 -22.50 2.24 -22.90
CA ASP A 149 -21.83 1.02 -23.39
C ASP A 149 -20.87 0.42 -22.35
N LEU A 150 -20.28 1.24 -21.48
CA LEU A 150 -19.25 0.83 -20.52
C LEU A 150 -19.84 0.47 -19.15
N VAL A 151 -19.50 -0.74 -18.70
CA VAL A 151 -19.83 -1.26 -17.38
C VAL A 151 -18.55 -1.64 -16.63
N ILE A 152 -18.48 -1.31 -15.35
CA ILE A 152 -17.41 -1.74 -14.45
C ILE A 152 -17.97 -2.50 -13.23
N ARG A 153 -17.18 -3.41 -12.67
CA ARG A 153 -17.53 -4.15 -11.44
C ARG A 153 -16.29 -4.45 -10.61
N ALA A 154 -16.37 -4.19 -9.30
CA ALA A 154 -15.30 -4.52 -8.36
C ALA A 154 -15.41 -5.96 -7.84
N TYR A 155 -14.28 -6.65 -7.75
CA TYR A 155 -14.13 -7.97 -7.13
C TYR A 155 -13.10 -7.89 -6.02
N TYR A 156 -13.23 -8.74 -5.00
CA TYR A 156 -12.39 -8.66 -3.81
C TYR A 156 -10.96 -9.12 -4.13
N ALA A 157 -9.94 -8.28 -3.88
CA ALA A 157 -8.54 -8.60 -4.21
C ALA A 157 -7.76 -9.25 -3.05
N GLY A 158 -8.23 -9.15 -1.81
CA GLY A 158 -7.56 -9.77 -0.64
C GLY A 158 -6.18 -9.20 -0.29
N HIS A 159 -5.79 -8.04 -0.84
CA HIS A 159 -4.48 -7.41 -0.63
C HIS A 159 -4.45 -6.47 0.57
N VAL A 160 -5.26 -5.41 0.51
CA VAL A 160 -5.54 -4.48 1.61
C VAL A 160 -7.04 -4.27 1.75
N ILE A 161 -7.49 -3.69 2.87
CA ILE A 161 -8.93 -3.48 3.08
C ILE A 161 -9.54 -2.61 1.96
N GLY A 162 -10.54 -3.15 1.27
CA GLY A 162 -11.16 -2.54 0.10
C GLY A 162 -10.38 -2.61 -1.20
N ALA A 163 -9.24 -3.30 -1.26
CA ALA A 163 -8.58 -3.58 -2.53
C ALA A 163 -9.51 -4.37 -3.46
N ALA A 164 -9.58 -3.94 -4.72
CA ALA A 164 -10.43 -4.54 -5.71
C ALA A 164 -9.73 -4.85 -7.03
N MET A 165 -10.02 -6.04 -7.57
CA MET A 165 -9.82 -6.35 -8.98
C MET A 165 -10.98 -5.75 -9.77
N ILE A 166 -10.71 -5.10 -10.89
CA ILE A 166 -11.70 -4.35 -11.65
C ILE A 166 -12.00 -5.10 -12.94
N TYR A 167 -13.26 -5.49 -13.10
CA TYR A 167 -13.81 -5.96 -14.35
C TYR A 167 -14.37 -4.78 -15.14
N ALA A 168 -14.09 -4.73 -16.45
CA ALA A 168 -14.67 -3.76 -17.37
C ALA A 168 -15.21 -4.46 -18.61
N LYS A 169 -16.37 -4.03 -19.10
CA LYS A 169 -17.05 -4.60 -20.28
C LYS A 169 -17.62 -3.50 -21.17
N VAL A 170 -17.44 -3.66 -22.48
CA VAL A 170 -18.07 -2.83 -23.52
C VAL A 170 -18.57 -3.74 -24.65
N GLY A 171 -19.89 -3.80 -24.87
CA GLY A 171 -20.48 -4.78 -25.78
C GLY A 171 -20.15 -6.21 -25.34
N ASP A 172 -19.60 -7.04 -26.21
CA ASP A 172 -19.17 -8.41 -25.88
C ASP A 172 -17.73 -8.50 -25.37
N ALA A 173 -16.95 -7.41 -25.47
CA ALA A 173 -15.56 -7.38 -25.05
C ALA A 173 -15.46 -7.16 -23.53
N ALA A 174 -14.64 -7.96 -22.86
CA ALA A 174 -14.46 -7.90 -21.41
C ALA A 174 -13.00 -8.05 -20.98
N MET A 175 -12.64 -7.35 -19.92
CA MET A 175 -11.31 -7.44 -19.33
C MET A 175 -11.34 -7.43 -17.81
N VAL A 176 -10.24 -7.87 -17.19
CA VAL A 176 -9.95 -7.66 -15.78
C VAL A 176 -8.59 -7.03 -15.60
N TYR A 177 -8.52 -6.02 -14.74
CA TYR A 177 -7.28 -5.47 -14.20
C TYR A 177 -7.23 -5.81 -12.70
N THR A 178 -6.21 -6.56 -12.26
CA THR A 178 -6.22 -7.09 -10.89
C THR A 178 -5.81 -6.05 -9.84
N GLY A 179 -4.99 -5.07 -10.23
CA GLY A 179 -4.13 -4.38 -9.26
C GLY A 179 -3.27 -5.39 -8.49
N ASP A 180 -2.96 -5.07 -7.25
CA ASP A 180 -2.35 -6.02 -6.32
C ASP A 180 -3.41 -6.94 -5.71
N TYR A 181 -3.11 -8.23 -5.64
CA TYR A 181 -4.04 -9.23 -5.10
C TYR A 181 -3.32 -10.34 -4.35
N ASN A 182 -4.04 -11.02 -3.47
CA ASN A 182 -3.49 -12.14 -2.72
C ASN A 182 -4.47 -13.32 -2.71
N MET A 183 -4.02 -14.46 -3.26
CA MET A 183 -4.79 -15.71 -3.27
C MET A 183 -4.70 -16.47 -1.94
N THR A 184 -3.76 -16.11 -1.05
CA THR A 184 -3.63 -16.72 0.28
C THR A 184 -4.31 -15.82 1.30
N PRO A 185 -5.29 -16.32 2.07
CA PRO A 185 -5.98 -15.50 3.06
C PRO A 185 -5.02 -15.03 4.16
N ASP A 186 -5.19 -13.77 4.54
CA ASP A 186 -4.54 -13.19 5.70
C ASP A 186 -5.38 -13.41 6.99
N ARG A 187 -4.86 -13.06 8.16
CA ARG A 187 -5.64 -13.17 9.41
C ARG A 187 -6.83 -12.22 9.34
N HIS A 188 -6.61 -11.03 8.81
CA HIS A 188 -7.62 -9.98 8.71
C HIS A 188 -8.40 -9.97 7.38
N LEU A 189 -7.82 -10.45 6.27
CA LEU A 189 -8.43 -10.44 4.94
C LEU A 189 -8.61 -11.85 4.36
N GLY A 190 -9.63 -12.02 3.51
CA GLY A 190 -9.81 -13.25 2.75
C GLY A 190 -8.84 -13.34 1.55
N ALA A 191 -8.85 -14.47 0.87
CA ALA A 191 -8.23 -14.58 -0.46
C ALA A 191 -9.00 -13.77 -1.50
N ALA A 192 -8.35 -13.39 -2.59
CA ALA A 192 -8.99 -12.79 -3.75
C ALA A 192 -10.14 -13.67 -4.28
N GLN A 193 -11.26 -13.04 -4.66
CA GLN A 193 -12.47 -13.72 -5.12
C GLN A 193 -13.03 -13.05 -6.36
N ILE A 194 -13.13 -13.81 -7.45
CA ILE A 194 -13.70 -13.38 -8.72
C ILE A 194 -14.60 -14.46 -9.29
N ASP A 195 -15.65 -14.05 -10.01
CA ASP A 195 -16.56 -14.98 -10.69
C ASP A 195 -15.83 -15.71 -11.82
N ARG A 196 -16.40 -16.82 -12.32
CA ARG A 196 -15.87 -17.48 -13.52
C ARG A 196 -16.26 -16.64 -14.75
N LEU A 197 -15.29 -15.92 -15.30
CA LEU A 197 -15.50 -14.96 -16.39
C LEU A 197 -14.90 -15.47 -17.71
N LYS A 198 -15.54 -15.11 -18.83
CA LYS A 198 -14.92 -15.14 -20.16
C LYS A 198 -14.35 -13.74 -20.41
N LEU A 199 -13.03 -13.67 -20.56
CA LEU A 199 -12.30 -12.41 -20.74
C LEU A 199 -11.52 -12.45 -22.05
N ASP A 200 -11.41 -11.30 -22.70
CA ASP A 200 -10.52 -11.10 -23.84
C ASP A 200 -9.13 -10.68 -23.36
N VAL A 201 -9.05 -9.96 -22.23
CA VAL A 201 -7.79 -9.48 -21.64
C VAL A 201 -7.78 -9.63 -20.12
N LEU A 202 -6.66 -10.10 -19.57
CA LEU A 202 -6.34 -10.05 -18.15
C LEU A 202 -5.02 -9.29 -17.97
N ILE A 203 -5.04 -8.22 -17.19
CA ILE A 203 -3.85 -7.48 -16.78
C ILE A 203 -3.64 -7.78 -15.29
N THR A 204 -2.52 -8.42 -14.98
CA THR A 204 -2.18 -8.88 -13.63
C THR A 204 -0.87 -8.28 -13.15
N GLU A 205 -0.75 -8.08 -11.83
CA GLU A 205 0.54 -7.82 -11.21
C GLU A 205 1.50 -9.02 -11.37
N SER A 206 2.80 -8.76 -11.21
CA SER A 206 3.85 -9.77 -11.31
C SER A 206 4.95 -9.63 -10.24
N THR A 207 4.62 -8.97 -9.11
CA THR A 207 5.59 -8.57 -8.07
C THR A 207 6.46 -9.73 -7.59
N TYR A 208 5.87 -10.93 -7.48
CA TYR A 208 6.55 -12.13 -6.99
C TYR A 208 6.61 -13.25 -8.03
N ALA A 209 6.54 -12.95 -9.33
CA ALA A 209 6.46 -13.97 -10.40
C ALA A 209 7.61 -15.00 -10.40
N LYS A 210 8.79 -14.65 -9.86
CA LYS A 210 9.95 -15.55 -9.73
C LYS A 210 10.18 -16.07 -8.31
N SER A 211 9.45 -15.56 -7.31
CA SER A 211 9.71 -15.86 -5.90
C SER A 211 8.79 -16.97 -5.40
N ILE A 212 9.38 -18.06 -4.93
CA ILE A 212 8.65 -19.09 -4.20
C ILE A 212 8.68 -18.69 -2.72
N ARG A 213 7.50 -18.53 -2.11
CA ARG A 213 7.38 -18.20 -0.70
C ARG A 213 7.21 -19.47 0.12
N ASP A 214 7.86 -19.51 1.26
CA ASP A 214 7.58 -20.53 2.28
C ASP A 214 6.13 -20.44 2.77
N SER A 215 5.66 -21.56 3.31
CA SER A 215 4.33 -21.63 3.92
C SER A 215 4.15 -20.53 4.97
N LYS A 216 2.96 -19.93 5.00
CA LYS A 216 2.62 -18.88 5.96
C LYS A 216 2.94 -19.28 7.42
N PRO A 217 2.59 -20.48 7.91
CA PRO A 217 2.92 -20.88 9.28
C PRO A 217 4.42 -20.94 9.58
N ALA A 218 5.23 -21.34 8.60
CA ALA A 218 6.69 -21.35 8.77
C ALA A 218 7.23 -19.93 8.92
N ARG A 219 6.80 -19.00 8.06
CA ARG A 219 7.22 -17.58 8.12
C ARG A 219 6.76 -16.90 9.41
N GLU A 220 5.51 -17.13 9.83
CA GLU A 220 5.00 -16.61 11.11
C GLU A 220 5.83 -17.12 12.30
N ARG A 221 6.22 -18.40 12.29
CA ARG A 221 7.05 -18.99 13.35
C ARG A 221 8.45 -18.39 13.39
N GLU A 222 9.13 -18.26 12.25
CA GLU A 222 10.49 -17.69 12.23
C GLU A 222 10.46 -16.21 12.64
N PHE A 223 9.47 -15.45 12.17
CA PHE A 223 9.25 -14.07 12.61
C PHE A 223 9.07 -13.97 14.13
N LEU A 224 8.14 -14.74 14.71
CA LEU A 224 7.90 -14.74 16.15
C LEU A 224 9.15 -15.14 16.95
N LYS A 225 9.90 -16.13 16.46
CA LYS A 225 11.14 -16.59 17.08
C LYS A 225 12.22 -15.50 17.07
N ALA A 226 12.40 -14.79 15.95
CA ALA A 226 13.37 -13.71 15.83
C ALA A 226 13.02 -12.53 16.75
N VAL A 227 11.74 -12.10 16.72
CA VAL A 227 11.24 -11.01 17.57
C VAL A 227 11.40 -11.37 19.05
N HIS A 228 10.93 -12.56 19.47
CA HIS A 228 11.03 -13.00 20.86
C HIS A 228 12.49 -13.08 21.31
N LYS A 229 13.37 -13.71 20.53
CA LYS A 229 14.81 -13.79 20.84
C LYS A 229 15.43 -12.40 21.05
N CYS A 230 15.12 -11.44 20.19
CA CYS A 230 15.64 -10.08 20.31
C CYS A 230 15.18 -9.39 21.61
N VAL A 231 13.87 -9.41 21.89
CA VAL A 231 13.34 -8.73 23.07
C VAL A 231 13.76 -9.40 24.38
N SER A 232 13.89 -10.74 24.42
CA SER A 232 14.44 -11.47 25.56
C SER A 232 15.91 -11.15 25.81
N GLY A 233 16.68 -10.81 24.77
CA GLY A 233 18.05 -10.32 24.88
C GLY A 233 18.17 -8.84 25.31
N GLY A 234 17.04 -8.18 25.58
CA GLY A 234 16.98 -6.75 25.93
C GLY A 234 17.13 -5.81 24.72
N GLY A 235 17.02 -6.34 23.50
CA GLY A 235 17.09 -5.59 22.26
C GLY A 235 15.78 -4.92 21.85
N LYS A 236 15.87 -3.96 20.94
CA LYS A 236 14.73 -3.30 20.31
C LYS A 236 14.45 -3.88 18.93
N VAL A 237 13.18 -4.06 18.61
CA VAL A 237 12.73 -4.54 17.30
C VAL A 237 12.07 -3.38 16.55
N LEU A 238 12.60 -3.04 15.38
CA LEU A 238 11.98 -2.11 14.43
C LEU A 238 11.30 -2.90 13.31
N ILE A 239 10.01 -2.67 13.14
CA ILE A 239 9.18 -3.23 12.07
C ILE A 239 8.68 -2.07 11.21
N PRO A 240 9.43 -1.66 10.16
CA PRO A 240 8.95 -0.64 9.26
C PRO A 240 7.79 -1.22 8.43
N THR A 241 6.63 -0.57 8.50
CA THR A 241 5.43 -0.99 7.78
C THR A 241 4.71 0.21 7.18
N PHE A 242 3.94 0.00 6.12
CA PHE A 242 2.87 0.93 5.78
C PHE A 242 1.82 0.92 6.90
N ALA A 243 1.16 2.06 7.12
CA ALA A 243 0.22 2.21 8.24
C ALA A 243 -1.02 1.29 8.15
N LEU A 244 -1.32 0.79 6.95
CA LEU A 244 -2.49 -0.03 6.64
C LEU A 244 -2.04 -1.31 5.93
N GLY A 245 -2.60 -2.46 6.34
CA GLY A 245 -2.35 -3.78 5.75
C GLY A 245 -1.44 -4.63 6.63
N ARG A 246 -0.16 -4.76 6.26
CA ARG A 246 0.78 -5.66 6.95
C ARG A 246 1.00 -5.33 8.43
N ALA A 247 0.88 -4.06 8.82
CA ALA A 247 0.95 -3.65 10.22
C ALA A 247 -0.12 -4.35 11.07
N GLN A 248 -1.38 -4.37 10.62
CA GLN A 248 -2.48 -5.01 11.34
C GLN A 248 -2.31 -6.53 11.40
N GLU A 249 -1.88 -7.16 10.30
CA GLU A 249 -1.61 -8.60 10.25
C GLU A 249 -0.58 -9.05 11.29
N LEU A 250 0.57 -8.35 11.32
CA LEU A 250 1.65 -8.66 12.26
C LEU A 250 1.31 -8.30 13.70
N CYS A 251 0.55 -7.22 13.88
CA CYS A 251 0.08 -6.80 15.20
C CYS A 251 -0.84 -7.84 15.82
N MET A 252 -1.81 -8.36 15.07
CA MET A 252 -2.65 -9.49 15.51
C MET A 252 -1.82 -10.72 15.88
N LEU A 253 -0.81 -11.05 15.05
CA LEU A 253 0.07 -12.19 15.30
C LEU A 253 0.88 -12.01 16.61
N LEU A 254 1.43 -10.82 16.84
CA LEU A 254 2.21 -10.52 18.04
C LEU A 254 1.32 -10.43 19.28
N ASP A 255 0.14 -9.80 19.22
CA ASP A 255 -0.75 -9.66 20.38
C ASP A 255 -1.24 -11.05 20.87
N ASP A 256 -1.62 -11.94 19.93
CA ASP A 256 -1.95 -13.35 20.23
C ASP A 256 -0.78 -14.09 20.88
N TYR A 257 0.44 -13.87 20.38
CA TYR A 257 1.64 -14.53 20.88
C TYR A 257 2.04 -14.00 22.27
N TRP A 258 1.88 -12.70 22.50
CA TRP A 258 2.17 -12.03 23.77
C TRP A 258 1.29 -12.56 24.89
N GLU A 259 -0.01 -12.68 24.64
CA GLU A 259 -0.96 -13.26 25.58
C GLU A 259 -0.58 -14.72 25.92
N ARG A 260 -0.32 -15.54 24.89
CA ARG A 260 0.00 -16.97 25.09
C ARG A 260 1.30 -17.21 25.85
N MET A 261 2.30 -16.36 25.65
CA MET A 261 3.62 -16.49 26.26
C MET A 261 3.77 -15.67 27.55
N GLY A 262 2.77 -14.86 27.92
CA GLY A 262 2.82 -13.97 29.09
C GLY A 262 3.88 -12.87 28.97
N LEU A 263 4.17 -12.39 27.76
CA LEU A 263 5.18 -11.37 27.52
C LEU A 263 4.69 -9.98 27.93
N LYS A 264 5.55 -9.22 28.61
CA LYS A 264 5.26 -7.87 29.10
C LYS A 264 6.01 -6.76 28.35
N VAL A 265 6.84 -7.13 27.37
CA VAL A 265 7.59 -6.17 26.56
C VAL A 265 6.59 -5.33 25.75
N PRO A 266 6.65 -4.00 25.77
CA PRO A 266 5.66 -3.19 25.10
C PRO A 266 5.78 -3.30 23.57
N ILE A 267 4.62 -3.42 22.91
CA ILE A 267 4.48 -3.28 21.47
C ILE A 267 3.95 -1.87 21.21
N TYR A 268 4.54 -1.16 20.25
CA TYR A 268 4.21 0.21 19.98
C TYR A 268 3.88 0.44 18.52
N PHE A 269 2.83 1.23 18.27
CA PHE A 269 2.65 1.91 16.99
C PHE A 269 3.24 3.31 17.06
N SER A 270 4.09 3.65 16.10
CA SER A 270 4.50 5.03 15.88
C SER A 270 3.28 5.93 15.79
N ALA A 271 3.32 7.09 16.45
CA ALA A 271 2.24 8.07 16.44
C ALA A 271 1.74 8.40 15.02
N GLY A 272 0.46 8.79 14.91
CA GLY A 272 -0.14 9.25 13.65
C GLY A 272 -1.00 8.20 12.94
N LEU A 273 -0.70 7.96 11.66
CA LEU A 273 -1.55 7.26 10.71
C LEU A 273 -1.94 5.83 11.14
N THR A 274 -1.08 5.11 11.85
CA THR A 274 -1.35 3.71 12.25
C THR A 274 -2.45 3.58 13.32
N ILE A 275 -2.61 4.58 14.19
CA ILE A 275 -3.72 4.60 15.17
C ILE A 275 -5.04 4.93 14.47
N GLN A 276 -5.02 5.91 13.57
CA GLN A 276 -6.19 6.25 12.75
C GLN A 276 -6.60 5.08 11.86
N ALA A 277 -5.62 4.39 11.26
CA ALA A 277 -5.82 3.17 10.50
C ALA A 277 -6.60 2.12 11.30
N ASN A 278 -6.26 1.93 12.58
CA ASN A 278 -6.98 0.97 13.42
C ASN A 278 -8.46 1.35 13.60
N VAL A 279 -8.78 2.64 13.74
CA VAL A 279 -10.18 3.12 13.79
C VAL A 279 -10.93 2.77 12.51
N TYR A 280 -10.32 2.98 11.34
CA TYR A 280 -10.91 2.60 10.06
C TYR A 280 -11.14 1.10 9.92
N TYR A 281 -10.19 0.27 10.36
CA TYR A 281 -10.36 -1.18 10.37
C TYR A 281 -11.56 -1.63 11.20
N LYS A 282 -11.82 -0.98 12.34
CA LYS A 282 -13.01 -1.24 13.16
C LYS A 282 -14.30 -0.81 12.46
N MET A 283 -14.31 0.35 11.81
CA MET A 283 -15.49 0.86 11.09
C MET A 283 -15.80 0.05 9.82
N LEU A 284 -14.77 -0.46 9.15
CA LEU A 284 -14.88 -1.14 7.86
C LEU A 284 -14.86 -2.67 8.02
N ILE A 285 -15.24 -3.19 9.19
CA ILE A 285 -15.23 -4.62 9.52
C ILE A 285 -15.96 -5.48 8.45
N GLY A 286 -16.98 -4.94 7.79
CA GLY A 286 -17.71 -5.61 6.71
C GLY A 286 -16.85 -6.03 5.51
N TRP A 287 -15.69 -5.37 5.32
CA TRP A 287 -14.74 -5.61 4.23
C TRP A 287 -13.59 -6.57 4.60
N THR A 288 -13.62 -7.13 5.82
CA THR A 288 -12.64 -8.11 6.31
C THR A 288 -13.06 -9.54 6.02
N SER A 289 -12.24 -10.52 6.41
CA SER A 289 -12.57 -11.94 6.26
C SER A 289 -13.82 -12.34 7.07
N GLN A 290 -14.49 -13.44 6.67
CA GLN A 290 -15.63 -13.95 7.43
C GLN A 290 -15.26 -14.26 8.89
N LYS A 291 -14.06 -14.81 9.11
CA LYS A 291 -13.53 -15.09 10.45
C LYS A 291 -13.51 -13.85 11.34
N ILE A 292 -13.09 -12.70 10.82
CA ILE A 292 -13.02 -11.43 11.58
C ILE A 292 -14.42 -10.92 11.87
N LYS A 293 -15.32 -10.96 10.88
CA LYS A 293 -16.73 -10.57 11.05
C LYS A 293 -17.42 -11.39 12.14
N ASP A 294 -17.18 -12.69 12.16
CA ASP A 294 -17.75 -13.59 13.17
C ASP A 294 -17.18 -13.28 14.56
N SER A 295 -15.86 -13.11 14.70
CA SER A 295 -15.23 -12.79 15.99
C SER A 295 -15.66 -11.43 16.54
N HIS A 296 -15.93 -10.45 15.66
CA HIS A 296 -16.34 -9.09 16.04
C HIS A 296 -17.62 -9.06 16.87
N THR A 297 -18.48 -10.07 16.75
CA THR A 297 -19.70 -10.19 17.57
C THR A 297 -19.41 -10.43 19.06
N VAL A 298 -18.22 -10.95 19.39
CA VAL A 298 -17.79 -11.27 20.77
C VAL A 298 -16.76 -10.26 21.25
N HIS A 299 -15.76 -9.94 20.43
CA HIS A 299 -14.72 -8.95 20.73
C HIS A 299 -14.17 -8.38 19.42
N ASN A 300 -13.72 -7.12 19.42
CA ASN A 300 -13.12 -6.56 18.23
C ASN A 300 -11.68 -7.07 18.06
N PRO A 301 -11.33 -7.76 16.95
CA PRO A 301 -9.97 -8.30 16.76
C PRO A 301 -8.88 -7.24 16.60
N PHE A 302 -9.28 -5.97 16.46
CA PHE A 302 -8.40 -4.82 16.36
C PHE A 302 -8.25 -4.06 17.70
N ASP A 303 -8.89 -4.54 18.77
CA ASP A 303 -8.65 -4.07 20.14
C ASP A 303 -7.45 -4.82 20.75
N PHE A 304 -6.26 -4.41 20.33
CA PHE A 304 -5.01 -5.01 20.80
C PHE A 304 -4.75 -4.70 22.28
N LYS A 305 -4.45 -5.73 23.07
CA LYS A 305 -4.24 -5.59 24.52
C LYS A 305 -2.85 -5.09 24.87
N HIS A 306 -1.84 -5.51 24.12
CA HIS A 306 -0.42 -5.26 24.42
C HIS A 306 0.19 -4.12 23.62
N VAL A 307 -0.64 -3.42 22.83
CA VAL A 307 -0.18 -2.38 21.91
C VAL A 307 -0.47 -1.01 22.50
N CYS A 308 0.59 -0.22 22.63
CA CYS A 308 0.55 1.10 23.22
C CYS A 308 0.89 2.19 22.20
N HIS A 309 0.53 3.43 22.54
CA HIS A 309 0.96 4.59 21.78
C HIS A 309 2.46 4.82 21.96
N PHE A 310 3.18 5.07 20.86
CA PHE A 310 4.56 5.51 20.91
C PHE A 310 4.65 7.03 20.93
N GLU A 311 5.16 7.60 22.02
CA GLU A 311 5.61 8.97 22.02
C GLU A 311 7.02 9.07 21.43
N ARG A 312 7.28 10.08 20.60
CA ARG A 312 8.58 10.25 19.94
C ARG A 312 9.77 10.29 20.92
N SER A 313 9.54 10.76 22.15
CA SER A 313 10.50 10.78 23.26
C SER A 313 11.02 9.37 23.62
N PHE A 314 10.19 8.33 23.45
CA PHE A 314 10.50 6.95 23.83
C PHE A 314 11.59 6.30 22.97
N ILE A 315 11.99 6.93 21.86
CA ILE A 315 13.06 6.44 20.99
C ILE A 315 14.40 6.25 21.73
N ASN A 316 14.60 7.03 22.81
CA ASN A 316 15.77 6.98 23.69
C ASN A 316 15.60 6.06 24.90
N ASN A 317 14.39 5.59 25.20
CA ASN A 317 14.15 4.88 26.44
C ASN A 317 14.97 3.58 26.48
N PRO A 318 15.60 3.25 27.62
CA PRO A 318 16.30 2.00 27.77
C PRO A 318 15.31 0.82 27.77
N GLY A 319 15.82 -0.38 27.52
CA GLY A 319 15.06 -1.62 27.56
C GLY A 319 14.44 -2.05 26.22
N PRO A 320 13.93 -3.30 26.17
CA PRO A 320 13.37 -3.88 24.96
C PRO A 320 12.01 -3.28 24.62
N CYS A 321 11.72 -3.17 23.33
CA CYS A 321 10.40 -2.86 22.81
C CYS A 321 10.26 -3.35 21.37
N VAL A 322 9.03 -3.50 20.91
CA VAL A 322 8.71 -3.67 19.50
C VAL A 322 8.08 -2.39 19.00
N LEU A 323 8.59 -1.82 17.91
CA LEU A 323 8.07 -0.60 17.30
C LEU A 323 7.71 -0.84 15.84
N PHE A 324 6.44 -0.67 15.53
CA PHE A 324 5.95 -0.50 14.17
C PHE A 324 6.08 0.97 13.77
N ALA A 325 6.81 1.26 12.69
CA ALA A 325 7.07 2.63 12.24
C ALA A 325 6.80 2.83 10.75
N THR A 326 6.35 4.02 10.37
CA THR A 326 6.10 4.40 8.97
C THR A 326 7.20 5.33 8.44
N PRO A 327 7.48 5.31 7.12
CA PRO A 327 6.95 4.42 6.08
C PRO A 327 7.66 3.06 6.02
N GLY A 328 7.02 2.08 5.37
CA GLY A 328 7.47 0.68 5.36
C GLY A 328 8.80 0.40 4.64
N MET A 329 9.18 1.22 3.66
CA MET A 329 10.42 1.05 2.90
C MET A 329 11.60 1.88 3.43
N ILE A 330 11.42 2.57 4.57
CA ILE A 330 12.45 3.42 5.20
C ILE A 330 12.94 4.53 4.23
N THR A 331 12.00 5.17 3.52
CA THR A 331 12.30 6.28 2.58
C THR A 331 12.42 7.64 3.25
N GLY A 332 12.02 7.74 4.52
CA GLY A 332 11.96 9.00 5.27
C GLY A 332 11.21 8.80 6.58
N GLY A 333 10.62 9.87 7.11
CA GLY A 333 9.71 9.80 8.25
C GLY A 333 10.30 9.17 9.52
N PHE A 334 9.43 8.59 10.35
CA PHE A 334 9.81 8.10 11.67
C PHE A 334 10.53 6.74 11.63
N SER A 335 10.25 5.89 10.64
CA SER A 335 10.97 4.62 10.46
C SER A 335 12.44 4.86 10.14
N LEU A 336 12.78 5.89 9.35
CA LEU A 336 14.17 6.30 9.12
C LEU A 336 14.83 6.87 10.39
N GLU A 337 14.11 7.69 11.17
CA GLU A 337 14.62 8.22 12.44
C GLU A 337 14.94 7.10 13.44
N ALA A 338 14.01 6.15 13.61
CA ALA A 338 14.20 4.97 14.44
C ALA A 338 15.36 4.10 13.92
N PHE A 339 15.42 3.88 12.60
CA PHE A 339 16.48 3.10 11.97
C PHE A 339 17.87 3.71 12.21
N LYS A 340 18.06 5.02 11.95
CA LYS A 340 19.33 5.74 12.19
C LYS A 340 19.85 5.55 13.61
N LYS A 341 18.93 5.44 14.58
CA LYS A 341 19.25 5.35 16.00
C LYS A 341 19.48 3.93 16.50
N TRP A 342 18.73 2.96 15.97
CA TRP A 342 18.73 1.59 16.47
C TRP A 342 19.59 0.64 15.65
N ALA A 343 19.86 0.95 14.37
CA ALA A 343 20.70 0.13 13.49
C ALA A 343 22.15 -0.06 13.98
N PRO A 344 22.80 0.90 14.65
CA PRO A 344 24.18 0.73 15.12
C PRO A 344 24.37 -0.30 16.26
N SER A 345 23.30 -0.81 16.85
CA SER A 345 23.36 -1.77 17.98
C SER A 345 23.10 -3.20 17.51
N GLU A 346 24.04 -4.11 17.83
CA GLU A 346 23.95 -5.56 17.51
C GLU A 346 22.84 -6.29 18.27
N LYS A 347 22.34 -5.69 19.37
CA LYS A 347 21.23 -6.26 20.13
C LYS A 347 19.89 -6.08 19.43
N ASN A 348 19.80 -5.11 18.52
CA ASN A 348 18.55 -4.73 17.88
C ASN A 348 18.28 -5.57 16.63
N LEU A 349 17.01 -5.59 16.24
CA LEU A 349 16.50 -6.29 15.06
C LEU A 349 15.72 -5.30 14.20
N VAL A 350 15.97 -5.34 12.88
CA VAL A 350 15.13 -4.70 11.87
C VAL A 350 14.54 -5.81 11.01
N THR A 351 13.22 -5.92 10.98
CA THR A 351 12.51 -6.95 10.21
C THR A 351 11.61 -6.31 9.16
N LEU A 352 11.82 -6.64 7.90
CA LEU A 352 11.14 -6.06 6.74
C LEU A 352 10.02 -7.00 6.26
N PRO A 353 8.73 -6.66 6.50
CA PRO A 353 7.64 -7.60 6.27
C PRO A 353 6.93 -7.45 4.92
N GLY A 354 7.47 -6.62 4.03
CA GLY A 354 6.88 -6.29 2.75
C GLY A 354 7.93 -6.05 1.68
N TYR A 355 7.47 -5.95 0.43
CA TYR A 355 8.31 -5.59 -0.69
C TYR A 355 8.93 -4.21 -0.50
N CYS A 356 10.20 -4.06 -0.88
CA CYS A 356 10.87 -2.78 -0.95
C CYS A 356 11.33 -2.49 -2.39
N VAL A 357 10.87 -1.37 -2.94
CA VAL A 357 11.23 -0.91 -4.29
C VAL A 357 12.72 -0.58 -4.37
N SER A 358 13.33 -0.86 -5.52
CA SER A 358 14.72 -0.51 -5.79
C SER A 358 14.99 0.98 -5.53
N GLY A 359 16.14 1.29 -4.94
CA GLY A 359 16.51 2.64 -4.52
C GLY A 359 16.17 3.00 -3.08
N THR A 360 15.26 2.26 -2.42
CA THR A 360 14.92 2.50 -1.01
C THR A 360 15.93 1.89 -0.04
N ILE A 361 16.02 2.40 1.19
CA ILE A 361 16.86 1.79 2.25
C ILE A 361 16.39 0.37 2.54
N GLY A 362 15.08 0.13 2.64
CA GLY A 362 14.53 -1.21 2.84
C GLY A 362 15.03 -2.20 1.80
N HIS A 363 15.10 -1.81 0.52
CA HIS A 363 15.64 -2.68 -0.54
C HIS A 363 17.13 -2.97 -0.35
N LYS A 364 17.94 -1.96 0.00
CA LYS A 364 19.37 -2.15 0.30
C LYS A 364 19.59 -3.15 1.44
N LEU A 365 18.72 -3.14 2.45
CA LEU A 365 18.74 -4.09 3.57
C LEU A 365 18.28 -5.50 3.20
N MET A 366 17.39 -5.66 2.21
CA MET A 366 16.94 -6.98 1.73
C MET A 366 17.96 -7.66 0.82
N CYS A 367 18.68 -6.90 0.00
CA CYS A 367 19.60 -7.43 -1.01
C CYS A 367 20.94 -7.95 -0.44
N GLY A 368 21.19 -7.78 0.85
CA GLY A 368 22.40 -8.29 1.50
C GLY A 368 22.44 -7.98 2.99
N LYS A 369 23.61 -8.16 3.62
CA LYS A 369 23.88 -7.72 5.00
C LYS A 369 24.81 -6.51 4.96
N PRO A 370 24.33 -5.32 4.59
CA PRO A 370 25.18 -4.14 4.53
C PRO A 370 25.68 -3.83 5.95
N THR A 371 26.97 -3.52 6.08
CA THR A 371 27.54 -2.99 7.34
C THR A 371 27.34 -1.47 7.44
N ARG A 372 27.06 -0.83 6.30
CA ARG A 372 26.80 0.61 6.17
C ARG A 372 25.76 0.88 5.10
N VAL A 373 24.91 1.88 5.34
CA VAL A 373 23.95 2.40 4.37
C VAL A 373 24.13 3.90 4.23
N ASP A 374 24.37 4.35 3.00
CA ASP A 374 24.44 5.76 2.66
C ASP A 374 23.03 6.33 2.48
N TYR A 375 22.80 7.49 3.11
CA TYR A 375 21.57 8.27 3.00
C TYR A 375 21.92 9.76 3.01
N GLU A 376 21.63 10.44 1.89
CA GLU A 376 22.04 11.82 1.65
C GLU A 376 23.55 11.99 1.92
N ASP A 377 23.95 13.02 2.68
CA ASP A 377 25.34 13.30 3.04
C ASP A 377 25.78 12.56 4.32
N THR A 378 25.07 11.51 4.74
CA THR A 378 25.33 10.77 5.99
C THR A 378 25.47 9.26 5.79
N HIS A 379 26.22 8.64 6.69
CA HIS A 379 26.42 7.19 6.73
C HIS A 379 25.77 6.61 7.99
N ILE A 380 25.04 5.51 7.84
CA ILE A 380 24.43 4.77 8.96
C ILE A 380 25.16 3.44 9.10
N ASP A 381 25.83 3.22 10.23
CA ASP A 381 26.38 1.91 10.59
C ASP A 381 25.23 0.94 10.88
N VAL A 382 25.23 -0.22 10.20
CA VAL A 382 24.22 -1.26 10.36
C VAL A 382 24.87 -2.47 11.02
N ARG A 383 24.58 -2.66 12.31
CA ARG A 383 25.04 -3.80 13.11
C ARG A 383 23.89 -4.64 13.66
N CYS A 384 22.66 -4.11 13.63
CA CYS A 384 21.45 -4.85 13.97
C CYS A 384 21.26 -6.07 13.07
N GLN A 385 20.54 -7.07 13.59
CA GLN A 385 20.12 -8.21 12.78
C GLN A 385 19.10 -7.73 11.74
N GLY A 386 19.24 -8.17 10.49
CA GLY A 386 18.31 -7.87 9.40
C GLY A 386 17.64 -9.16 8.92
N GLU A 387 16.31 -9.19 8.93
CA GLU A 387 15.51 -10.29 8.40
C GLU A 387 14.43 -9.77 7.45
N ALA A 388 14.21 -10.49 6.34
CA ALA A 388 13.11 -10.24 5.40
C ALA A 388 12.08 -11.37 5.52
N MET A 389 10.79 -11.01 5.55
CA MET A 389 9.67 -11.95 5.82
C MET A 389 8.79 -12.22 4.59
#